data_AF-A0A957RP18-F1
#
_entry.id   AF-A0A957RP18-F1
#
_cell.length_a   1.000
_cell.length_b   1.000
_cell.length_c   1.000
_cell.angle_alpha   90.00
_cell.angle_beta   90.00
_cell.angle_gamma   90.00
#
_symmetry.space_group_name_H-M   'P 1'
#
loop_
_entity.id
_entity.type
_entity.pdbx_description
1 polymer ?
#
loop_
_entity_poly.entity_id
_entity_poly.type
_entity_poly.pdbx_seq_one_letter_code
_entity_poly.pdbx_strand_id
1 'polypeptide(L)' 'MEPAPPTDRILAATRWVAALVIPFLVVAFIILYFAPTQTAALFAWKLQPTMSAMMLGSAYAGGIYFFTGVLAASQW' A
#
# COMPACT_ATOMS: atom_id res chain seq x y z
N MET A 1 -20.73 -16.02 32.83
CA MET A 1 -19.85 -16.20 31.66
C MET A 1 -19.07 -14.91 31.49
N GLU A 2 -17.77 -14.92 31.81
CA GLU A 2 -16.88 -13.81 31.44
C GLU A 2 -16.80 -13.74 29.90
N PRO A 3 -16.80 -12.54 29.29
CA PRO A 3 -16.56 -12.41 27.86
C PRO A 3 -15.16 -12.90 27.54
N ALA A 4 -15.01 -13.68 26.45
CA ALA A 4 -13.69 -14.11 25.98
C ALA A 4 -12.79 -12.89 25.76
N PRO A 5 -11.48 -12.95 26.10
CA PRO A 5 -10.58 -11.83 25.95
C PRO A 5 -10.57 -11.34 24.49
N PRO A 6 -10.50 -10.01 24.25
CA PRO A 6 -10.42 -9.47 22.90
C PRO A 6 -9.28 -10.14 22.14
N THR A 7 -9.57 -10.74 20.99
CA THR A 7 -8.54 -11.33 20.13
C THR A 7 -7.87 -10.21 19.36
N ASP A 8 -6.78 -9.68 19.92
CA ASP A 8 -6.06 -8.54 19.35
C ASP A 8 -5.06 -8.94 18.25
N ARG A 9 -5.15 -10.18 17.75
CA ARG A 9 -4.20 -10.74 16.79
C ARG A 9 -4.58 -10.34 15.37
N ILE A 10 -3.56 -9.99 14.58
CA ILE A 10 -3.72 -9.81 13.13
C ILE A 10 -3.99 -11.19 12.50
N LEU A 11 -5.13 -11.30 11.81
CA LEU A 11 -5.55 -12.55 11.17
C LEU A 11 -4.61 -12.93 10.01
N ALA A 12 -4.43 -14.23 9.80
CA ALA A 12 -3.63 -14.73 8.67
C ALA A 12 -4.17 -14.23 7.32
N ALA A 13 -5.50 -14.11 7.17
CA ALA A 13 -6.11 -13.54 5.98
C ALA A 13 -5.67 -12.08 5.75
N THR A 14 -5.62 -11.25 6.79
CA THR A 14 -5.14 -9.86 6.71
C THR A 14 -3.69 -9.79 6.25
N ARG A 15 -2.84 -10.72 6.72
CA ARG A 15 -1.45 -10.82 6.28
C ARG A 15 -1.34 -11.21 4.81
N TRP A 16 -2.13 -12.18 4.35
CA TRP A 16 -2.16 -12.56 2.93
C TRP A 16 -2.59 -11.41 2.03
N VAL A 17 -3.62 -10.65 2.44
CA VAL A 17 -4.06 -9.45 1.72
C VAL A 17 -2.96 -8.40 1.71
N ALA A 18 -2.32 -8.11 2.85
CA ALA A 18 -1.21 -7.16 2.93
C ALA A 18 -0.05 -7.56 2.00
N ALA A 19 0.35 -8.83 2.02
CA ALA A 19 1.41 -9.37 1.15
C ALA A 19 1.05 -9.25 -0.34
N LEU A 20 -0.22 -9.47 -0.68
CA LEU A 20 -0.70 -9.34 -2.06
C LEU A 20 -0.76 -7.88 -2.51
N VAL A 21 -1.12 -6.94 -1.63
CA VAL A 21 -1.28 -5.51 -1.94
C VAL A 21 0.07 -4.81 -2.14
N ILE A 22 1.08 -5.13 -1.32
CA ILE A 22 2.42 -4.52 -1.38
C ILE A 22 3.02 -4.46 -2.79
N PRO A 23 3.10 -5.54 -3.60
CA PRO A 23 3.71 -5.48 -4.92
C PRO A 23 2.98 -4.50 -5.87
N PHE A 24 1.65 -4.39 -5.79
CA PHE A 24 0.90 -3.38 -6.56
C PHE A 24 1.26 -1.96 -6.14
N LEU A 25 1.39 -1.72 -4.84
CA LEU A 25 1.80 -0.42 -4.32
C LEU A 25 3.22 -0.05 -4.73
N VAL A 26 4.14 -1.02 -4.71
CA VAL A 26 5.53 -0.84 -5.15
C VAL A 26 5.59 -0.45 -6.62
N VAL A 27 4.89 -1.16 -7.49
CA VAL A 27 4.84 -0.84 -8.93
C VAL A 27 4.23 0.56 -9.16
N ALA A 28 3.12 0.86 -8.50
CA ALA A 28 2.47 2.17 -8.59
C ALA A 28 3.40 3.31 -8.11
N PHE A 29 4.08 3.13 -6.98
CA PHE A 29 5.06 4.08 -6.46
C PHE A 29 6.20 4.31 -7.46
N ILE A 30 6.78 3.24 -8.02
CA ILE A 30 7.88 3.35 -8.97
C ILE A 30 7.46 4.16 -10.20
N ILE A 31 6.31 3.82 -10.79
CA ILE A 31 5.80 4.51 -11.98
C ILE A 31 5.52 5.98 -11.68
N LEU A 32 4.83 6.27 -10.58
CA LEU A 32 4.37 7.63 -10.28
C LEU A 32 5.45 8.55 -9.72
N TYR A 33 6.48 8.00 -9.07
CA TYR A 33 7.54 8.81 -8.48
C TYR A 33 8.72 9.01 -9.43
N PHE A 34 9.12 7.96 -10.17
CA PHE A 34 10.29 8.02 -11.06
C PHE A 34 9.93 8.24 -12.55
N ALA A 35 8.72 7.90 -12.97
CA ALA A 35 8.24 8.12 -14.34
C ALA A 35 6.90 8.91 -14.41
N PRO A 36 6.75 10.03 -13.67
CA PRO A 36 5.45 10.72 -13.53
C PRO A 36 4.91 11.27 -14.85
N THR A 37 5.76 11.47 -15.86
CA THR A 37 5.36 11.93 -17.20
C THR A 37 4.83 10.82 -18.10
N GLN A 38 5.06 9.55 -17.76
CA GLN A 38 4.68 8.37 -18.56
C GLN A 38 3.45 7.65 -18.02
N THR A 39 2.70 8.29 -17.10
CA THR A 39 1.49 7.73 -16.49
C THR A 39 0.41 7.36 -17.50
N ALA A 40 0.38 8.01 -18.67
CA ALA A 40 -0.54 7.67 -19.76
C ALA A 40 -0.31 6.27 -20.36
N ALA A 41 0.92 5.74 -20.29
CA ALA A 41 1.27 4.45 -20.86
C ALA A 41 1.46 3.36 -19.80
N LEU A 42 1.96 3.73 -18.62
CA LEU A 42 2.36 2.78 -17.57
C LEU A 42 1.32 2.67 -16.44
N PHE A 43 0.42 3.64 -16.31
CA PHE A 43 -0.58 3.69 -15.26
C PHE A 43 -2.00 3.59 -15.85
N ALA A 44 -2.99 3.35 -14.99
CA ALA A 44 -4.38 3.16 -15.42
C ALA A 44 -4.98 4.38 -16.13
N TRP A 45 -4.47 5.59 -15.86
CA TRP A 45 -4.82 6.82 -16.58
C TRP A 45 -3.69 7.85 -16.48
N LYS A 46 -3.75 8.88 -17.33
CA LYS A 46 -2.81 10.01 -17.33
C LYS A 46 -3.04 10.90 -16.11
N LEU A 47 -2.02 11.09 -15.28
CA LEU A 47 -2.05 12.08 -14.19
C LEU A 47 -1.36 13.39 -14.61
N GLN A 48 -2.07 14.50 -14.41
CA GLN A 48 -1.58 15.87 -14.61
C GLN A 48 -2.11 16.74 -13.46
N PRO A 49 -1.31 17.66 -12.91
CA PRO A 49 0.11 17.90 -13.19
C PRO A 49 1.04 16.82 -12.59
N THR A 50 2.32 16.82 -12.99
CA THR A 50 3.37 15.89 -12.52
C THR A 50 3.46 15.83 -10.99
N MET A 51 3.26 16.96 -10.31
CA MET A 51 3.29 17.04 -8.85
C MET A 51 2.20 16.17 -8.19
N SER A 52 0.99 16.13 -8.75
CA SER A 52 -0.08 15.26 -8.25
C SER A 52 0.26 13.78 -8.42
N ALA A 53 0.94 13.40 -9.51
CA ALA A 53 1.43 12.04 -9.71
C ALA A 53 2.43 11.64 -8.62
N MET A 54 3.43 12.50 -8.36
CA MET A 54 4.44 12.24 -7.34
C MET A 54 3.85 12.24 -5.92
N MET A 55 2.88 13.11 -5.62
CA MET A 55 2.15 13.09 -4.36
C MET A 55 1.40 11.78 -4.18
N LEU A 56 0.67 11.31 -5.19
CA LEU A 56 0.00 10.00 -5.15
C LEU A 56 1.01 8.86 -4.99
N GLY A 57 2.14 8.93 -5.69
CA GLY A 57 3.29 8.04 -5.49
C GLY A 57 3.73 7.99 -4.02
N SER A 58 3.93 9.14 -3.38
CA SER A 58 4.32 9.19 -1.96
C SER A 58 3.26 8.57 -1.02
N ALA A 59 1.97 8.71 -1.35
CA ALA A 59 0.92 8.02 -0.60
C ALA A 59 1.03 6.50 -0.73
N TYR A 60 1.38 5.98 -1.92
CA TYR A 60 1.67 4.56 -2.10
C TYR A 60 2.91 4.11 -1.31
N ALA A 61 3.96 4.95 -1.20
CA ALA A 61 5.09 4.66 -0.31
C ALA A 61 4.67 4.54 1.17
N GLY A 62 3.79 5.43 1.63
CA GLY A 62 3.19 5.32 2.97
C GLY A 62 2.37 4.04 3.15
N GLY A 63 1.60 3.65 2.13
CA GLY A 63 0.88 2.37 2.11
C GLY A 63 1.81 1.17 2.21
N ILE A 64 2.92 1.14 1.45
CA ILE A 64 3.93 0.07 1.53
C ILE A 64 4.43 -0.06 2.97
N TYR A 65 4.85 1.06 3.58
CA TYR A 65 5.33 1.08 4.96
C TYR A 65 4.29 0.51 5.93
N PHE A 66 3.03 0.98 5.83
CA PHE A 66 1.93 0.49 6.65
C PHE A 66 1.72 -1.02 6.51
N PHE A 67 1.57 -1.53 5.28
CA PHE A 67 1.31 -2.96 5.06
C PHE A 67 2.51 -3.84 5.40
N THR A 68 3.75 -3.36 5.23
CA THR A 68 4.93 -4.07 5.75
C THR A 68 4.90 -4.14 7.28
N GLY A 69 4.43 -3.10 7.96
CA GLY A 69 4.18 -3.12 9.41
C GLY A 69 3.14 -4.18 9.80
N VAL A 70 2.03 -4.28 9.06
CA VAL A 70 0.98 -5.31 9.27
C VAL A 70 1.53 -6.74 9.13
N LEU A 71 2.50 -6.96 8.23
CA LEU A 71 3.15 -8.27 8.09
C LEU A 71 4.08 -8.59 9.27
N ALA A 72 4.74 -7.57 9.83
CA ALA A 72 5.66 -7.73 10.95
C ALA A 72 4.95 -7.79 12.31
N ALA A 73 3.79 -7.15 12.44
CA ALA A 73 3.03 -7.10 13.69
C ALA A 73 2.29 -8.41 13.98
N SER A 74 2.26 -8.78 15.26
CA SER A 74 1.51 -9.94 15.77
C SER A 74 0.15 -9.57 16.35
N GLN A 75 -0.05 -8.29 16.67
CA GLN A 75 -1.24 -7.70 17.26
C GLN A 75 -1.50 -6.30 16.68
N TRP A 76 -2.71 -5.77 16.87
CA TRP A 76 -3.09 -4.44 16.38
C TRP A 76 -2.42 -3.29 17.12
#